data_AF-A0A4Y9MJP9-F1
#
_entry.id   AF-A0A4Y9MJP9-F1
#
_cell.length_a   1.000
_cell.length_b   1.000
_cell.length_c   1.000
_cell.angle_alpha   90.00
_cell.angle_beta   90.00
_cell.angle_gamma   90.00
#
_symmetry.space_group_name_H-M   'P 1'
#
loop_
_entity.id
_entity.type
_entity.pdbx_description
1 polymer ?
#
loop_
_entity_poly.entity_id
_entity_poly.type
_entity_poly.pdbx_seq_one_letter_code
_entity_poly.pdbx_strand_id
1 'polypeptide(L)'
;MLRIGLSGGIGAGKSTVSSTFSELGGIVVDGDVIAREVVEPGTEGLAKLVDAFGEDILTPDGALNRPALAAIAFSDEDKRQTLNGIVHPLVAKRRSELIDAAHSDAVIIEDIPLLVESGMAPMFPLVVIVHAAEDLRVARLIEYRGFSEQDARARIAAQATEEQRRAVADVWLDNSGSAAELVEQARTLWHERILPFAHNLRVGEPAAAAPALVPYDATWPDQAGRILARLRTACGHRAVRIDHIGSTAVPGMDAKDVIDVQVTVASLEDADELRDALTAAGYVRRPVTADVGKADARSTVTAFDHRDDESLWHKRVHCSADPGRPTNVHLRVEGHPNQQFALLFVEWLRANPAVQADYLALKRRVAGAAPPTTGAYAEAKEPWFLDAYRRAWEWADTTGWRP
;
A
#
# COMPACT_ATOMS: atom_id res chain seq x y z
N MET A 1 -3.41 -14.11 -7.39
CA MET A 1 -2.01 -14.02 -6.92
C MET A 1 -1.84 -12.81 -6.01
N LEU A 2 -1.06 -12.94 -4.94
CA LEU A 2 -0.63 -11.80 -4.12
C LEU A 2 0.74 -11.33 -4.63
N ARG A 3 0.92 -10.03 -4.82
CA ARG A 3 2.20 -9.42 -5.23
C ARG A 3 2.78 -8.63 -4.07
N ILE A 4 4.07 -8.81 -3.79
CA ILE A 4 4.77 -8.17 -2.68
C ILE A 4 5.99 -7.43 -3.25
N GLY A 5 6.12 -6.16 -2.93
CA GLY A 5 7.33 -5.39 -3.23
C GLY A 5 8.37 -5.62 -2.13
N LEU A 6 9.53 -6.15 -2.48
CA LEU A 6 10.65 -6.34 -1.55
C LEU A 6 11.77 -5.37 -1.89
N SER A 7 12.20 -4.59 -0.91
CA SER A 7 13.32 -3.67 -1.08
C SER A 7 14.14 -3.50 0.20
N GLY A 8 15.22 -2.75 0.11
CA GLY A 8 16.15 -2.53 1.21
C GLY A 8 17.40 -1.83 0.71
N GLY A 9 18.05 -1.07 1.60
CA GLY A 9 19.30 -0.41 1.27
C GLY A 9 20.40 -1.43 0.92
N ILE A 10 21.39 -1.01 0.15
CA ILE A 10 22.55 -1.85 -0.17
C ILE A 10 23.21 -2.36 1.13
N GLY A 11 23.49 -3.66 1.22
CA GLY A 11 24.03 -4.30 2.43
C GLY A 11 23.00 -4.63 3.53
N ALA A 12 21.71 -4.33 3.32
CA ALA A 12 20.67 -4.59 4.34
C ALA A 12 20.24 -6.06 4.47
N GLY A 13 20.60 -6.95 3.53
CA GLY A 13 20.27 -8.38 3.59
C GLY A 13 18.99 -8.80 2.85
N LYS A 14 18.56 -8.00 1.85
CA LYS A 14 17.42 -8.30 0.97
C LYS A 14 17.48 -9.70 0.35
N SER A 15 18.65 -10.13 -0.13
CA SER A 15 18.84 -11.45 -0.73
C SER A 15 18.59 -12.62 0.23
N THR A 16 18.84 -12.44 1.52
CA THR A 16 18.51 -13.45 2.53
C THR A 16 17.00 -13.61 2.64
N VAL A 17 16.26 -12.49 2.71
CA VAL A 17 14.79 -12.51 2.78
C VAL A 17 14.16 -13.07 1.51
N SER A 18 14.66 -12.69 0.32
CA SER A 18 14.15 -13.23 -0.95
C SER A 18 14.41 -14.73 -1.08
N SER A 19 15.58 -15.23 -0.68
CA SER A 19 15.88 -16.68 -0.63
C SER A 19 14.94 -17.40 0.32
N THR A 20 14.73 -16.88 1.53
CA THR A 20 13.82 -17.48 2.51
C THR A 20 12.38 -17.56 1.98
N PHE A 21 11.86 -16.50 1.37
CA PHE A 21 10.53 -16.57 0.75
C PHE A 21 10.47 -17.55 -0.42
N SER A 22 11.53 -17.65 -1.22
CA SER A 22 11.61 -18.63 -2.31
C SER A 22 11.55 -20.07 -1.78
N GLU A 23 12.29 -20.37 -0.71
CA GLU A 23 12.29 -21.68 -0.04
C GLU A 23 10.92 -22.05 0.54
N LEU A 24 10.12 -21.04 0.91
CA LEU A 24 8.77 -21.22 1.45
C LEU A 24 7.68 -21.29 0.36
N GLY A 25 8.07 -21.25 -0.92
CA GLY A 25 7.17 -21.40 -2.07
C GLY A 25 6.77 -20.09 -2.76
N GLY A 26 7.37 -18.96 -2.38
CA GLY A 26 7.24 -17.70 -3.11
C GLY A 26 7.98 -17.73 -4.45
N ILE A 27 7.43 -17.06 -5.45
CA ILE A 27 8.10 -16.89 -6.74
C ILE A 27 8.81 -15.54 -6.72
N VAL A 28 10.14 -15.56 -6.71
CA VAL A 28 10.95 -14.35 -6.72
C VAL A 28 11.16 -13.86 -8.15
N VAL A 29 10.76 -12.63 -8.39
CA VAL A 29 11.00 -11.88 -9.64
C VAL A 29 12.02 -10.80 -9.32
N ASP A 30 13.29 -11.08 -9.58
CA ASP A 30 14.40 -10.18 -9.30
C ASP A 30 14.70 -9.28 -10.51
N GLY A 31 14.50 -7.97 -10.32
CA GLY A 31 14.71 -6.99 -11.38
C GLY A 31 16.16 -6.91 -11.87
N ASP A 32 17.14 -7.09 -10.97
CA ASP A 32 18.55 -7.09 -11.35
C ASP A 32 18.89 -8.32 -12.19
N VAL A 33 18.36 -9.49 -11.83
CA VAL A 33 18.54 -10.75 -12.59
C VAL A 33 17.90 -10.61 -13.98
N ILE A 34 16.65 -10.15 -14.05
CA ILE A 34 15.95 -9.95 -15.33
C ILE A 34 16.70 -8.95 -16.21
N ALA A 35 17.20 -7.86 -15.65
CA ALA A 35 18.01 -6.88 -16.38
C ALA A 35 19.33 -7.48 -16.90
N ARG A 36 19.80 -8.62 -16.38
CA ARG A 36 20.91 -9.39 -16.97
C ARG A 36 20.42 -10.32 -18.07
N GLU A 37 19.37 -11.09 -17.82
CA GLU A 37 18.81 -12.06 -18.76
C GLU A 37 18.48 -11.42 -20.11
N VAL A 38 17.82 -10.24 -20.09
CA VAL A 38 17.34 -9.57 -21.31
C VAL A 38 18.45 -9.01 -22.21
N VAL A 39 19.71 -9.07 -21.77
CA VAL A 39 20.89 -8.59 -22.51
C VAL A 39 21.98 -9.67 -22.60
N GLU A 40 21.63 -10.94 -22.39
CA GLU A 40 22.55 -12.06 -22.60
C GLU A 40 22.86 -12.26 -24.10
N PRO A 41 23.98 -12.93 -24.44
CA PRO A 41 24.31 -13.29 -25.82
C PRO A 41 23.13 -13.94 -26.56
N GLY A 42 22.83 -13.44 -27.76
CA GLY A 42 21.74 -13.94 -28.60
C GLY A 42 20.35 -13.35 -28.32
N THR A 43 20.23 -12.43 -27.36
CA THR A 43 18.97 -11.74 -27.07
C THR A 43 18.77 -10.50 -27.95
N GLU A 44 17.50 -10.11 -28.13
CA GLU A 44 17.13 -8.85 -28.80
C GLU A 44 17.69 -7.62 -28.07
N GLY A 45 17.75 -7.67 -26.73
CA GLY A 45 18.25 -6.55 -25.93
C GLY A 45 19.73 -6.29 -26.17
N LEU A 46 20.57 -7.33 -26.22
CA LEU A 46 21.98 -7.16 -26.52
C LEU A 46 22.20 -6.58 -27.93
N ALA A 47 21.48 -7.10 -28.93
CA ALA A 47 21.57 -6.58 -30.30
C ALA A 47 21.21 -5.08 -30.37
N LYS A 48 20.10 -4.68 -29.74
CA LYS A 48 19.68 -3.26 -29.67
C LYS A 48 20.71 -2.36 -28.97
N LEU A 49 21.37 -2.88 -27.93
CA LEU A 49 22.43 -2.12 -27.25
C LEU A 49 23.66 -1.95 -28.13
N VAL A 50 24.06 -3.00 -28.87
CA VAL A 50 25.18 -2.91 -29.82
C VAL A 50 24.86 -1.92 -30.94
N ASP A 51 23.63 -1.94 -31.48
CA ASP A 51 23.20 -0.97 -32.50
C ASP A 51 23.26 0.49 -31.98
N ALA A 52 22.96 0.71 -30.70
CA ALA A 52 22.90 2.05 -30.11
C ALA A 52 24.26 2.56 -29.60
N PHE A 53 25.11 1.68 -29.07
CA PHE A 53 26.35 2.05 -28.36
C PHE A 53 27.63 1.52 -29.01
N GLY A 54 27.51 0.74 -30.08
CA GLY A 54 28.64 0.13 -30.80
C GLY A 54 29.13 -1.18 -30.18
N GLU A 55 30.00 -1.89 -30.90
CA GLU A 55 30.54 -3.20 -30.48
C GLU A 55 31.52 -3.11 -29.30
N ASP A 56 32.03 -1.91 -28.97
CA ASP A 56 32.95 -1.68 -27.86
C ASP A 56 32.34 -2.02 -26.48
N ILE A 57 31.03 -2.20 -26.40
CA ILE A 57 30.34 -2.67 -25.20
C ILE A 57 30.40 -4.19 -25.03
N LEU A 58 31.03 -4.93 -25.94
CA LEU A 58 31.14 -6.38 -25.89
C LEU A 58 32.48 -6.83 -25.30
N THR A 59 32.47 -7.96 -24.62
CA THR A 59 33.68 -8.72 -24.29
C THR A 59 34.11 -9.59 -25.49
N PRO A 60 35.34 -10.11 -25.52
CA PRO A 60 35.83 -10.93 -26.63
C PRO A 60 35.00 -12.21 -26.93
N ASP A 61 34.27 -12.71 -25.93
CA ASP A 61 33.34 -13.84 -26.02
C ASP A 61 31.91 -13.44 -26.45
N GLY A 62 31.69 -12.16 -26.78
CA GLY A 62 30.42 -11.64 -27.29
C GLY A 62 29.37 -11.34 -26.21
N ALA A 63 29.75 -11.36 -24.94
CA ALA A 63 28.90 -10.97 -23.82
C ALA A 63 28.96 -9.46 -23.56
N LEU A 64 28.01 -8.94 -22.79
CA LEU A 64 27.99 -7.51 -22.45
C LEU A 64 29.08 -7.14 -21.44
N ASN A 65 29.99 -6.25 -21.83
CA ASN A 65 30.92 -5.56 -20.96
C ASN A 65 30.19 -4.42 -20.21
N ARG A 66 29.60 -4.74 -19.05
CA ARG A 66 28.83 -3.77 -18.24
C ARG A 66 29.63 -2.53 -17.84
N PRO A 67 30.90 -2.63 -17.39
CA PRO A 67 31.71 -1.44 -17.14
C PRO A 67 31.87 -0.53 -18.37
N ALA A 68 32.10 -1.10 -19.56
CA ALA A 68 32.21 -0.31 -20.79
C ALA A 68 30.88 0.37 -21.15
N LEU A 69 29.77 -0.39 -21.11
CA LEU A 69 28.44 0.19 -21.33
C LEU A 69 28.13 1.29 -20.30
N ALA A 70 28.43 1.08 -19.01
CA ALA A 70 28.18 2.07 -17.97
C ALA A 70 29.00 3.36 -18.21
N ALA A 71 30.27 3.24 -18.59
CA ALA A 71 31.12 4.39 -18.89
C ALA A 71 30.57 5.24 -20.05
N ILE A 72 29.96 4.59 -21.05
CA ILE A 72 29.33 5.28 -22.20
C ILE A 72 27.94 5.82 -21.82
N ALA A 73 27.08 4.97 -21.27
CA ALA A 73 25.67 5.28 -21.02
C ALA A 73 25.45 6.32 -19.90
N PHE A 74 26.37 6.39 -18.93
CA PHE A 74 26.31 7.40 -17.87
C PHE A 74 27.23 8.61 -18.12
N SER A 75 27.75 8.76 -19.34
CA SER A 75 28.52 9.95 -19.74
C SER A 75 27.63 11.17 -19.99
N ASP A 76 26.37 10.97 -20.39
CA ASP A 76 25.37 12.01 -20.61
C ASP A 76 23.93 11.50 -20.44
N GLU A 77 22.99 12.44 -20.36
CA GLU A 77 21.59 12.14 -20.08
C GLU A 77 20.86 11.45 -21.25
N ASP A 78 21.16 11.82 -22.50
CA ASP A 78 20.48 11.29 -23.68
C ASP A 78 20.83 9.81 -23.89
N LYS A 79 22.11 9.45 -23.66
CA LYS A 79 22.55 8.06 -23.67
C LYS A 79 21.94 7.24 -22.55
N ARG A 80 21.81 7.82 -21.35
CA ARG A 80 21.14 7.17 -20.22
C ARG A 80 19.67 6.88 -20.56
N GLN A 81 18.99 7.85 -21.16
CA GLN A 81 17.61 7.66 -21.63
C GLN A 81 17.51 6.60 -22.73
N THR A 82 18.46 6.57 -23.65
CA THR A 82 18.52 5.54 -24.71
C THR A 82 18.69 4.14 -24.12
N LEU A 83 19.62 3.96 -23.18
CA LEU A 83 19.81 2.70 -22.45
C LEU A 83 18.51 2.28 -21.75
N ASN A 84 17.90 3.19 -20.99
CA ASN A 84 16.67 2.91 -20.25
C ASN A 84 15.51 2.57 -21.21
N GLY A 85 15.40 3.28 -22.34
CA GLY A 85 14.37 3.04 -23.36
C GLY A 85 14.49 1.68 -24.05
N ILE A 86 15.69 1.12 -24.13
CA ILE A 86 15.92 -0.24 -24.65
C ILE A 86 15.62 -1.29 -23.57
N VAL A 87 16.19 -1.11 -22.36
CA VAL A 87 16.18 -2.15 -21.32
C VAL A 87 14.84 -2.24 -20.60
N HIS A 88 14.22 -1.11 -20.22
CA HIS A 88 13.01 -1.12 -19.38
C HIS A 88 11.83 -1.88 -20.03
N PRO A 89 11.51 -1.72 -21.33
CA PRO A 89 10.43 -2.49 -21.95
C PRO A 89 10.70 -4.00 -21.95
N LEU A 90 11.95 -4.42 -22.15
CA LEU A 90 12.33 -5.83 -22.14
C LEU A 90 12.22 -6.43 -20.74
N VAL A 91 12.68 -5.69 -19.72
CA VAL A 91 12.53 -6.08 -18.31
C VAL A 91 11.05 -6.21 -17.95
N ALA A 92 10.23 -5.24 -18.35
CA ALA A 92 8.79 -5.27 -18.09
C ALA A 92 8.11 -6.48 -18.78
N LYS A 93 8.48 -6.78 -20.03
CA LYS A 93 7.98 -7.95 -20.76
C LYS A 93 8.35 -9.26 -20.07
N ARG A 94 9.64 -9.44 -19.76
CA ARG A 94 10.15 -10.66 -19.09
C ARG A 94 9.51 -10.85 -17.72
N ARG A 95 9.33 -9.77 -16.96
CA ARG A 95 8.60 -9.76 -15.70
C ARG A 95 7.15 -10.22 -15.88
N SER A 96 6.45 -9.73 -16.90
CA SER A 96 5.07 -10.19 -17.21
C SER A 96 5.06 -11.69 -17.49
N GLU A 97 5.96 -12.17 -18.35
CA GLU A 97 6.06 -13.61 -18.68
C GLU A 97 6.26 -14.49 -17.45
N LEU A 98 7.10 -14.07 -16.50
CA LEU A 98 7.33 -14.80 -15.24
C LEU A 98 6.08 -14.82 -14.34
N ILE A 99 5.35 -13.71 -14.29
CA ILE A 99 4.11 -13.60 -13.51
C ILE A 99 2.99 -14.41 -14.18
N ASP A 100 2.86 -14.35 -15.50
CA ASP A 100 1.83 -15.04 -16.26
C ASP A 100 2.05 -16.56 -16.28
N ALA A 101 3.30 -17.02 -16.16
CA ALA A 101 3.65 -18.43 -16.01
C ALA A 101 3.38 -18.98 -14.59
N ALA A 102 3.16 -18.12 -13.61
CA ALA A 102 2.91 -18.53 -12.23
C ALA A 102 1.49 -19.11 -12.06
N HIS A 103 1.34 -20.02 -11.09
CA HIS A 103 0.03 -20.52 -10.69
C HIS A 103 -0.85 -19.39 -10.15
N SER A 104 -2.18 -19.48 -10.34
CA SER A 104 -3.13 -18.42 -9.96
C SER A 104 -3.14 -18.08 -8.46
N ASP A 105 -2.70 -19.02 -7.62
CA ASP A 105 -2.59 -18.88 -6.17
C ASP A 105 -1.16 -18.59 -5.68
N ALA A 106 -0.21 -18.36 -6.59
CA ALA A 106 1.15 -18.01 -6.23
C ALA A 106 1.23 -16.66 -5.48
N VAL A 107 2.25 -16.58 -4.62
CA VAL A 107 2.73 -15.32 -4.03
C VAL A 107 3.97 -14.90 -4.80
N ILE A 108 3.90 -13.74 -5.45
CA ILE A 108 5.00 -13.17 -6.23
C ILE A 108 5.74 -12.16 -5.35
N ILE A 109 7.05 -12.37 -5.20
CA ILE A 109 7.96 -11.45 -4.52
C ILE A 109 8.76 -10.71 -5.57
N GLU A 110 8.48 -9.43 -5.73
CA GLU A 110 9.22 -8.59 -6.67
C GLU A 110 10.34 -7.88 -5.93
N ASP A 111 11.56 -8.35 -6.16
CA ASP A 111 12.76 -7.75 -5.60
C ASP A 111 13.16 -6.54 -6.46
N ILE A 112 12.95 -5.33 -5.91
CA ILE A 112 13.14 -4.06 -6.60
C ILE A 112 14.04 -3.15 -5.75
N PRO A 113 15.34 -3.05 -6.07
CA PRO A 113 16.30 -2.24 -5.30
C PRO A 113 15.92 -0.76 -5.19
N LEU A 114 15.32 -0.20 -6.24
CA LEU A 114 14.95 1.22 -6.34
C LEU A 114 13.47 1.49 -6.04
N LEU A 115 12.75 0.55 -5.40
CA LEU A 115 11.30 0.63 -5.19
C LEU A 115 10.86 1.95 -4.54
N VAL A 116 11.65 2.46 -3.62
CA VAL A 116 11.35 3.68 -2.85
C VAL A 116 11.71 4.92 -3.68
N GLU A 117 12.89 4.90 -4.28
CA GLU A 117 13.45 5.95 -5.12
C GLU A 117 12.56 6.25 -6.35
N SER A 118 11.95 5.21 -6.93
CA SER A 118 11.05 5.33 -8.08
C SER A 118 9.57 5.47 -7.71
N GLY A 119 9.24 5.59 -6.41
CA GLY A 119 7.86 5.77 -5.95
C GLY A 119 6.93 4.60 -6.27
N MET A 120 7.47 3.38 -6.39
CA MET A 120 6.72 2.20 -6.85
C MET A 120 5.90 1.50 -5.77
N ALA A 121 6.13 1.81 -4.49
CA ALA A 121 5.43 1.19 -3.36
C ALA A 121 3.90 1.10 -3.52
N PRO A 122 3.17 2.14 -4.01
CA PRO A 122 1.73 2.09 -4.17
C PRO A 122 1.21 1.05 -5.19
N MET A 123 2.08 0.48 -6.03
CA MET A 123 1.70 -0.58 -6.97
C MET A 123 1.57 -1.96 -6.33
N PHE A 124 1.93 -2.08 -5.04
CA PHE A 124 1.96 -3.34 -4.33
C PHE A 124 0.93 -3.37 -3.19
N PRO A 125 0.15 -4.45 -3.08
CA PRO A 125 -0.68 -4.73 -1.91
C PRO A 125 0.10 -4.73 -0.58
N LEU A 126 1.36 -5.18 -0.62
CA LEU A 126 2.24 -5.25 0.55
C LEU A 126 3.68 -4.91 0.15
N VAL A 127 4.32 -4.03 0.92
CA VAL A 127 5.74 -3.66 0.77
C VAL A 127 6.54 -4.08 2.00
N VAL A 128 7.56 -4.90 1.78
CA VAL A 128 8.52 -5.35 2.78
C VAL A 128 9.83 -4.62 2.57
N ILE A 129 10.28 -3.88 3.58
CA ILE A 129 11.60 -3.24 3.58
C ILE A 129 12.51 -3.95 4.58
N VAL A 130 13.67 -4.39 4.09
CA VAL A 130 14.75 -4.92 4.93
C VAL A 130 15.70 -3.79 5.29
N HIS A 131 16.00 -3.66 6.58
CA HIS A 131 16.85 -2.62 7.13
C HIS A 131 17.98 -3.21 7.97
N ALA A 132 19.08 -2.47 8.04
CA ALA A 132 20.12 -2.64 9.05
C ALA A 132 20.78 -1.27 9.26
N ALA A 133 21.36 -1.05 10.45
CA ALA A 133 22.12 0.17 10.74
C ALA A 133 23.22 0.41 9.68
N GLU A 134 23.50 1.68 9.36
CA GLU A 134 24.44 2.06 8.30
C GLU A 134 25.82 1.43 8.49
N ASP A 135 26.41 1.54 9.68
CA ASP A 135 27.76 1.01 9.94
C ASP A 135 27.84 -0.52 9.75
N LEU A 136 26.76 -1.24 10.08
CA LEU A 136 26.67 -2.68 9.83
C LEU A 136 26.58 -2.99 8.33
N ARG A 137 25.83 -2.18 7.57
CA ARG A 137 25.75 -2.29 6.11
C ARG A 137 27.11 -2.01 5.46
N VAL A 138 27.83 -0.99 5.93
CA VAL A 138 29.19 -0.68 5.47
C VAL A 138 30.13 -1.86 5.73
N ALA A 139 30.15 -2.40 6.96
CA ALA A 139 30.97 -3.55 7.30
C ALA A 139 30.70 -4.76 6.38
N ARG A 140 29.42 -5.09 6.15
CA ARG A 140 29.00 -6.17 5.23
C ARG A 140 29.47 -5.93 3.79
N LEU A 141 29.46 -4.69 3.31
CA LEU A 141 29.90 -4.36 1.96
C LEU A 141 31.42 -4.45 1.80
N ILE A 142 32.17 -4.08 2.83
CA ILE A 142 33.63 -4.28 2.83
C ILE A 142 33.94 -5.78 2.83
N GLU A 143 33.36 -6.54 3.78
CA GLU A 143 33.66 -7.95 3.96
C GLU A 143 33.23 -8.82 2.76
N TYR A 144 32.01 -8.65 2.28
CA TYR A 144 31.43 -9.57 1.27
C TYR A 144 31.47 -9.05 -0.16
N ARG A 145 31.67 -7.74 -0.37
CA ARG A 145 31.72 -7.13 -1.71
C ARG A 145 33.08 -6.49 -2.02
N GLY A 146 34.01 -6.43 -1.06
CA GLY A 146 35.35 -5.89 -1.27
C GLY A 146 35.38 -4.38 -1.53
N PHE A 147 34.33 -3.65 -1.15
CA PHE A 147 34.29 -2.20 -1.30
C PHE A 147 35.24 -1.52 -0.31
N SER A 148 35.76 -0.34 -0.69
CA SER A 148 36.35 0.55 0.31
C SER A 148 35.25 1.15 1.17
N GLU A 149 35.57 1.54 2.41
CA GLU A 149 34.60 2.22 3.28
C GLU A 149 34.01 3.47 2.60
N GLN A 150 34.86 4.25 1.93
CA GLN A 150 34.43 5.47 1.21
C GLN A 150 33.43 5.16 0.09
N ASP A 151 33.70 4.12 -0.73
CA ASP A 151 32.77 3.72 -1.80
C ASP A 151 31.46 3.16 -1.23
N ALA A 152 31.53 2.35 -0.17
CA ALA A 152 30.35 1.81 0.51
C ALA A 152 29.44 2.93 1.03
N ARG A 153 29.99 3.91 1.75
CA ARG A 153 29.24 5.06 2.27
C ARG A 153 28.68 5.94 1.15
N ALA A 154 29.46 6.22 0.11
CA ALA A 154 29.00 7.00 -1.03
C ALA A 154 27.79 6.35 -1.72
N ARG A 155 27.81 5.02 -1.89
CA ARG A 155 26.69 4.26 -2.46
C ARG A 155 25.46 4.26 -1.55
N ILE A 156 25.64 4.12 -0.24
CA ILE A 156 24.52 4.18 0.72
C ILE A 156 23.86 5.56 0.67
N ALA A 157 24.66 6.63 0.66
CA ALA A 157 24.16 8.01 0.64
C ALA A 157 23.43 8.38 -0.65
N ALA A 158 23.69 7.69 -1.76
CA ALA A 158 23.00 7.90 -3.04
C ALA A 158 21.60 7.23 -3.11
N GLN A 159 21.21 6.44 -2.11
CA GLN A 159 19.92 5.74 -2.06
C GLN A 159 18.90 6.47 -1.18
N ALA A 160 17.63 6.04 -1.21
CA ALA A 160 16.59 6.59 -0.35
C ALA A 160 16.96 6.46 1.14
N THR A 161 16.63 7.51 1.91
CA THR A 161 16.89 7.59 3.36
C THR A 161 16.04 6.60 4.14
N GLU A 162 16.38 6.39 5.41
CA GLU A 162 15.58 5.52 6.29
C GLU A 162 14.15 6.03 6.43
N GLU A 163 13.96 7.35 6.61
CA GLU A 163 12.64 7.97 6.74
C GLU A 163 11.79 7.73 5.50
N GLN A 164 12.37 7.90 4.31
CA GLN A 164 11.69 7.63 3.04
C GLN A 164 11.27 6.17 2.93
N ARG A 165 12.14 5.24 3.34
CA ARG A 165 11.83 3.80 3.34
C ARG A 165 10.75 3.45 4.37
N ARG A 166 10.81 4.04 5.56
CA ARG A 166 9.82 3.86 6.64
C ARG A 166 8.43 4.32 6.21
N ALA A 167 8.35 5.46 5.52
CA ALA A 167 7.08 6.02 5.07
C ALA A 167 6.30 5.03 4.18
N VAL A 168 7.00 4.21 3.39
CA VAL A 168 6.38 3.29 2.41
C VAL A 168 6.34 1.82 2.85
N ALA A 169 6.96 1.45 3.98
CA ALA A 169 7.01 0.08 4.46
C ALA A 169 5.70 -0.34 5.15
N ASP A 170 5.02 -1.37 4.62
CA ASP A 170 3.95 -2.07 5.35
C ASP A 170 4.52 -3.06 6.38
N VAL A 171 5.71 -3.59 6.08
CA VAL A 171 6.52 -4.39 6.99
C VAL A 171 7.95 -3.89 6.97
N TRP A 172 8.52 -3.76 8.15
CA TRP A 172 9.94 -3.47 8.34
C TRP A 172 10.63 -4.63 9.03
N LEU A 173 11.58 -5.24 8.33
CA LEU A 173 12.41 -6.31 8.88
C LEU A 173 13.75 -5.74 9.31
N ASP A 174 14.05 -5.84 10.60
CA ASP A 174 15.33 -5.38 11.16
C ASP A 174 16.35 -6.52 11.11
N ASN A 175 17.40 -6.31 10.32
CA ASN A 175 18.55 -7.18 10.12
C ASN A 175 19.81 -6.63 10.81
N SER A 176 19.64 -6.03 11.98
CA SER A 176 20.75 -5.64 12.86
C SER A 176 21.31 -6.82 13.67
N GLY A 177 20.57 -7.93 13.75
CA GLY A 177 20.99 -9.18 14.38
C GLY A 177 21.75 -10.12 13.43
N SER A 178 21.69 -11.41 13.77
CA SER A 178 22.25 -12.52 12.99
C SER A 178 21.40 -12.86 11.75
N ALA A 179 22.03 -13.52 10.77
CA ALA A 179 21.32 -13.99 9.58
C ALA A 179 20.19 -14.97 9.92
N ALA A 180 20.36 -15.81 10.96
CA ALA A 180 19.34 -16.75 11.41
C ALA A 180 18.10 -16.03 11.98
N GLU A 181 18.30 -14.95 12.75
CA GLU A 181 17.19 -14.15 13.26
C GLU A 181 16.39 -13.49 12.13
N LEU A 182 17.05 -13.03 11.05
CA LEU A 182 16.34 -12.48 9.89
C LEU A 182 15.54 -13.57 9.15
N VAL A 183 16.10 -14.77 9.00
CA VAL A 183 15.40 -15.91 8.39
C VAL A 183 14.14 -16.25 9.20
N GLU A 184 14.24 -16.28 10.54
CA GLU A 184 13.08 -16.53 11.40
C GLU A 184 12.03 -15.39 11.30
N GLN A 185 12.46 -14.12 11.30
CA GLN A 185 11.53 -13.00 11.06
C GLN A 185 10.80 -13.12 9.71
N ALA A 186 11.50 -13.51 8.65
CA ALA A 186 10.91 -13.74 7.34
C ALA A 186 9.95 -14.94 7.34
N ARG A 187 10.28 -16.03 8.01
CA ARG A 187 9.39 -17.19 8.19
C ARG A 187 8.11 -16.82 8.95
N THR A 188 8.23 -16.09 10.05
CA THR A 188 7.09 -15.58 10.82
C THR A 188 6.20 -14.70 9.94
N LEU A 189 6.78 -13.72 9.25
CA LEU A 189 6.04 -12.87 8.32
C LEU A 189 5.31 -13.69 7.23
N TRP A 190 5.97 -14.71 6.70
CA TRP A 190 5.39 -15.59 5.69
C TRP A 190 4.15 -16.31 6.21
N HIS A 191 4.27 -16.97 7.37
CA HIS A 191 3.21 -17.81 7.92
C HIS A 191 2.07 -17.02 8.58
N GLU A 192 2.37 -15.92 9.26
CA GLU A 192 1.39 -15.19 10.08
C GLU A 192 0.67 -14.08 9.30
N ARG A 193 1.26 -13.57 8.21
CA ARG A 193 0.66 -12.47 7.43
C ARG A 193 0.51 -12.78 5.95
N ILE A 194 1.58 -13.22 5.27
CA ILE A 194 1.57 -13.39 3.80
C ILE A 194 0.63 -14.53 3.38
N LEU A 195 0.75 -15.73 3.97
CA LEU A 195 -0.10 -16.86 3.61
C LEU A 195 -1.58 -16.60 3.91
N PRO A 196 -1.98 -16.09 5.10
CA PRO A 196 -3.36 -15.72 5.34
C PRO A 196 -3.86 -14.63 4.40
N PHE A 197 -3.05 -13.62 4.08
CA PHE A 197 -3.44 -12.57 3.13
C PHE A 197 -3.69 -13.15 1.73
N ALA A 198 -2.77 -13.96 1.21
CA ALA A 198 -2.93 -14.63 -0.08
C ALA A 198 -4.16 -15.55 -0.10
N HIS A 199 -4.40 -16.29 0.98
CA HIS A 199 -5.59 -17.12 1.16
C HIS A 199 -6.87 -16.29 1.09
N ASN A 200 -6.96 -15.25 1.92
CA ASN A 200 -8.10 -14.34 2.02
C ASN A 200 -8.46 -13.72 0.67
N LEU A 201 -7.46 -13.26 -0.09
CA LEU A 201 -7.68 -12.75 -1.45
C LEU A 201 -8.24 -13.80 -2.40
N ARG A 202 -7.73 -15.02 -2.33
CA ARG A 202 -8.17 -16.13 -3.19
C ARG A 202 -9.62 -16.53 -2.91
N VAL A 203 -10.03 -16.53 -1.65
CA VAL A 203 -11.41 -16.90 -1.25
C VAL A 203 -12.37 -15.71 -1.23
N GLY A 204 -11.87 -14.48 -1.45
CA GLY A 204 -12.68 -13.25 -1.43
C GLY A 204 -13.13 -12.84 -0.03
N GLU A 205 -12.39 -13.21 1.01
CA GLU A 205 -12.71 -12.92 2.41
C GLU A 205 -11.80 -11.83 2.98
N PRO A 206 -12.33 -10.90 3.80
CA PRO A 206 -11.53 -9.89 4.44
C PRO A 206 -10.81 -10.47 5.65
N ALA A 207 -9.76 -9.79 6.08
CA ALA A 207 -9.12 -10.06 7.35
C ALA A 207 -10.10 -9.91 8.51
N ALA A 208 -10.10 -10.88 9.43
CA ALA A 208 -10.82 -10.77 10.67
C ALA A 208 -10.20 -9.66 11.55
N ALA A 209 -11.03 -8.82 12.16
CA ALA A 209 -10.61 -7.82 13.13
C ALA A 209 -11.51 -7.91 14.37
N ALA A 210 -10.89 -7.90 15.55
CA ALA A 210 -11.64 -7.87 16.81
C ALA A 210 -12.26 -6.47 17.02
N PRO A 211 -13.49 -6.36 17.56
CA PRO A 211 -14.07 -5.08 17.95
C PRO A 211 -13.48 -4.52 19.26
N ALA A 212 -12.19 -4.75 19.51
CA ALA A 212 -11.47 -4.26 20.68
C ALA A 212 -11.01 -2.81 20.47
N LEU A 213 -11.18 -1.97 21.48
CA LEU A 213 -10.62 -0.63 21.48
C LEU A 213 -9.17 -0.67 21.95
N VAL A 214 -8.31 0.04 21.24
CA VAL A 214 -6.92 0.28 21.61
C VAL A 214 -6.68 1.78 21.79
N PRO A 215 -5.66 2.17 22.59
CA PRO A 215 -5.18 3.55 22.62
C PRO A 215 -4.86 4.06 21.22
N TYR A 216 -4.96 5.38 21.01
CA TYR A 216 -4.57 5.99 19.74
C TYR A 216 -3.12 5.62 19.35
N ASP A 217 -2.95 5.04 18.17
CA ASP A 217 -1.64 4.76 17.58
C ASP A 217 -1.20 5.95 16.74
N ALA A 218 -0.09 6.58 17.13
CA ALA A 218 0.47 7.74 16.42
C ALA A 218 0.94 7.42 14.99
N THR A 219 1.09 6.14 14.65
CA THR A 219 1.48 5.68 13.30
C THR A 219 0.30 5.44 12.37
N TRP A 220 -0.96 5.50 12.84
CA TRP A 220 -2.14 5.38 11.99
C TRP A 220 -2.18 6.35 10.80
N PRO A 221 -1.79 7.65 10.94
CA PRO A 221 -1.71 8.56 9.80
C PRO A 221 -0.75 8.08 8.71
N ASP A 222 0.42 7.54 9.08
CA ASP A 222 1.41 7.04 8.10
C ASP A 222 0.91 5.76 7.43
N GLN A 223 0.30 4.86 8.21
CA GLN A 223 -0.35 3.64 7.70
C GLN A 223 -1.49 3.99 6.71
N ALA A 224 -2.33 4.97 7.06
CA ALA A 224 -3.37 5.48 6.19
C ALA A 224 -2.78 6.14 4.93
N GLY A 225 -1.66 6.87 5.05
CA GLY A 225 -0.94 7.44 3.92
C GLY A 225 -0.54 6.40 2.88
N ARG A 226 -0.01 5.25 3.30
CA ARG A 226 0.31 4.12 2.41
C ARG A 226 -0.94 3.55 1.73
N ILE A 227 -2.02 3.35 2.49
CA ILE A 227 -3.30 2.87 1.98
C ILE A 227 -3.87 3.84 0.93
N LEU A 228 -3.89 5.14 1.23
CA LEU A 228 -4.37 6.19 0.33
C LEU A 228 -3.56 6.21 -0.97
N ALA A 229 -2.23 6.12 -0.88
CA ALA A 229 -1.37 6.07 -2.07
C ALA A 229 -1.69 4.84 -2.94
N ARG A 230 -1.82 3.66 -2.32
CA ARG A 230 -2.18 2.41 -3.01
C ARG A 230 -3.55 2.51 -3.70
N LEU A 231 -4.55 3.05 -3.00
CA LEU A 231 -5.89 3.23 -3.55
C LEU A 231 -5.92 4.27 -4.68
N ARG A 232 -5.11 5.35 -4.61
CA ARG A 232 -4.99 6.32 -5.71
C ARG A 232 -4.47 5.65 -6.98
N THR A 233 -3.43 4.82 -6.85
CA THR A 233 -2.89 4.05 -7.98
C THR A 233 -3.89 3.04 -8.51
N ALA A 234 -4.58 2.30 -7.63
CA ALA A 234 -5.54 1.28 -8.04
C ALA A 234 -6.80 1.87 -8.69
N CYS A 235 -7.31 2.99 -8.17
CA CYS A 235 -8.53 3.61 -8.69
C CYS A 235 -8.29 4.48 -9.93
N GLY A 236 -7.10 5.04 -10.08
CA GLY A 236 -6.77 5.95 -11.17
C GLY A 236 -7.75 7.12 -11.24
N HIS A 237 -8.19 7.46 -12.45
CA HIS A 237 -9.08 8.60 -12.71
C HIS A 237 -10.50 8.45 -12.15
N ARG A 238 -10.92 7.25 -11.73
CA ARG A 238 -12.27 7.02 -11.17
C ARG A 238 -12.42 7.50 -9.73
N ALA A 239 -11.30 7.68 -9.02
CA ALA A 239 -11.32 8.31 -7.70
C ALA A 239 -11.25 9.83 -7.87
N VAL A 240 -12.34 10.51 -7.54
CA VAL A 240 -12.39 11.98 -7.46
C VAL A 240 -11.49 12.48 -6.32
N ARG A 241 -11.57 11.81 -5.17
CA ARG A 241 -10.71 12.04 -3.99
C ARG A 241 -10.67 10.81 -3.10
N ILE A 242 -9.62 10.71 -2.28
CA ILE A 242 -9.45 9.60 -1.32
C ILE A 242 -8.99 10.18 0.02
N ASP A 243 -9.73 9.86 1.08
CA ASP A 243 -9.61 10.48 2.40
C ASP A 243 -9.57 9.42 3.51
N HIS A 244 -8.69 9.62 4.49
CA HIS A 244 -8.69 8.86 5.74
C HIS A 244 -9.83 9.38 6.62
N ILE A 245 -10.76 8.50 6.97
CA ILE A 245 -11.97 8.84 7.73
C ILE A 245 -12.09 8.02 9.02
N GLY A 246 -13.19 8.21 9.75
CA GLY A 246 -13.48 7.43 10.95
C GLY A 246 -12.63 7.83 12.16
N SER A 247 -12.62 6.99 13.20
CA SER A 247 -11.97 7.35 14.47
C SER A 247 -10.45 7.36 14.40
N THR A 248 -9.83 6.51 13.57
CA THR A 248 -8.36 6.48 13.43
C THR A 248 -7.81 7.73 12.74
N ALA A 249 -8.67 8.52 12.08
CA ALA A 249 -8.32 9.82 11.49
C ALA A 249 -8.38 10.99 12.50
N VAL A 250 -8.83 10.76 13.74
CA VAL A 250 -8.94 11.80 14.77
C VAL A 250 -7.77 11.67 15.76
N PRO A 251 -6.82 12.62 15.77
CA PRO A 251 -5.66 12.55 16.66
C PRO A 251 -6.04 12.36 18.14
N GLY A 252 -5.35 11.44 18.81
CA GLY A 252 -5.55 11.16 20.24
C GLY A 252 -6.82 10.40 20.59
N MET A 253 -7.61 9.94 19.61
CA MET A 253 -8.84 9.18 19.87
C MET A 253 -8.60 7.67 19.90
N ASP A 254 -8.88 7.02 21.04
CA ASP A 254 -8.93 5.55 21.09
C ASP A 254 -9.93 5.01 20.07
N ALA A 255 -9.59 3.93 19.38
CA ALA A 255 -10.40 3.37 18.32
C ALA A 255 -10.23 1.85 18.24
N LYS A 256 -11.06 1.20 17.42
CA LYS A 256 -10.70 -0.13 16.93
C LYS A 256 -9.51 0.05 15.99
N ASP A 257 -8.59 -0.91 16.01
CA ASP A 257 -7.42 -0.89 15.12
C ASP A 257 -7.77 -1.31 13.68
N VAL A 258 -8.68 -0.54 13.08
CA VAL A 258 -9.18 -0.69 11.71
C VAL A 258 -9.19 0.70 11.09
N ILE A 259 -8.45 0.88 9.99
CA ILE A 259 -8.41 2.15 9.26
C ILE A 259 -9.64 2.22 8.35
N ASP A 260 -10.40 3.30 8.43
CA ASP A 260 -11.51 3.55 7.50
C ASP A 260 -11.07 4.57 6.45
N VAL A 261 -11.28 4.27 5.18
CA VAL A 261 -10.96 5.15 4.04
C VAL A 261 -12.21 5.37 3.22
N GLN A 262 -12.38 6.58 2.71
CA GLN A 262 -13.37 6.89 1.69
C GLN A 262 -12.70 7.13 0.35
N VAL A 263 -13.18 6.44 -0.68
CA VAL A 263 -12.95 6.77 -2.09
C VAL A 263 -14.22 7.45 -2.59
N THR A 264 -14.12 8.71 -2.97
CA THR A 264 -15.21 9.42 -3.62
C THR A 264 -15.17 9.15 -5.12
N VAL A 265 -16.30 8.74 -5.69
CA VAL A 265 -16.47 8.40 -7.10
C VAL A 265 -17.57 9.25 -7.73
N ALA A 266 -17.59 9.38 -9.06
CA ALA A 266 -18.64 10.14 -9.73
C ALA A 266 -19.99 9.39 -9.78
N SER A 267 -19.96 8.05 -9.77
CA SER A 267 -21.17 7.21 -9.84
C SER A 267 -21.01 5.85 -9.14
N LEU A 268 -22.12 5.14 -8.92
CA LEU A 268 -22.09 3.75 -8.45
C LEU A 268 -21.57 2.77 -9.50
N GLU A 269 -21.67 3.12 -10.79
CA GLU A 269 -21.10 2.35 -11.89
C GLU A 269 -19.57 2.37 -11.81
N ASP A 270 -18.97 3.55 -11.65
CA ASP A 270 -17.53 3.68 -11.39
C ASP A 270 -17.10 2.85 -10.16
N ALA A 271 -17.94 2.85 -9.12
CA ALA A 271 -17.66 2.08 -7.91
C ALA A 271 -17.64 0.55 -8.15
N ASP A 272 -18.46 0.07 -9.08
CA ASP A 272 -18.53 -1.34 -9.45
C ASP A 272 -17.41 -1.73 -10.41
N GLU A 273 -17.02 -0.85 -11.34
CA GLU A 273 -15.86 -1.04 -12.22
C GLU A 273 -14.54 -1.13 -11.45
N LEU A 274 -14.45 -0.50 -10.27
CA LEU A 274 -13.27 -0.56 -9.39
C LEU A 274 -13.07 -1.91 -8.70
N ARG A 275 -14.01 -2.86 -8.79
CA ARG A 275 -13.97 -4.11 -8.00
C ARG A 275 -12.69 -4.91 -8.21
N ASP A 276 -12.29 -5.12 -9.46
CA ASP A 276 -11.20 -6.03 -9.79
C ASP A 276 -9.85 -5.35 -9.52
N ALA A 277 -9.74 -4.04 -9.77
CA ALA A 277 -8.57 -3.23 -9.42
C ALA A 277 -8.33 -3.18 -7.89
N LEU A 278 -9.39 -3.00 -7.10
CA LEU A 278 -9.29 -3.03 -5.64
C LEU A 278 -8.94 -4.41 -5.10
N THR A 279 -9.49 -5.47 -5.69
CA THR A 279 -9.11 -6.86 -5.37
C THR A 279 -7.63 -7.09 -5.64
N ALA A 280 -7.13 -6.65 -6.80
CA ALA A 280 -5.71 -6.75 -7.14
C ALA A 280 -4.82 -5.93 -6.20
N ALA A 281 -5.34 -4.85 -5.61
CA ALA A 281 -4.66 -4.02 -4.61
C ALA A 281 -4.77 -4.55 -3.16
N GLY A 282 -5.46 -5.67 -2.93
CA GLY A 282 -5.56 -6.30 -1.61
C GLY A 282 -6.91 -6.14 -0.88
N TYR A 283 -7.92 -5.57 -1.52
CA TYR A 283 -9.21 -5.24 -0.89
C TYR A 283 -10.37 -5.99 -1.55
N VAL A 284 -11.08 -6.80 -0.76
CA VAL A 284 -12.18 -7.65 -1.25
C VAL A 284 -13.54 -7.02 -1.00
N ARG A 285 -14.46 -7.20 -1.96
CA ARG A 285 -15.82 -6.64 -1.92
C ARG A 285 -16.65 -7.27 -0.81
N ARG A 286 -17.43 -6.45 -0.10
CA ARG A 286 -18.43 -6.87 0.89
C ARG A 286 -19.85 -6.75 0.33
N PRO A 287 -20.81 -7.55 0.83
CA PRO A 287 -22.21 -7.50 0.40
C PRO A 287 -22.99 -6.29 0.98
N VAL A 288 -22.29 -5.27 1.50
CA VAL A 288 -22.90 -4.05 2.05
C VAL A 288 -23.10 -3.04 0.91
N THR A 289 -24.34 -2.66 0.66
CA THR A 289 -24.74 -1.82 -0.48
C THR A 289 -25.23 -0.42 -0.11
N ALA A 290 -25.45 -0.14 1.18
CA ALA A 290 -25.91 1.15 1.67
C ALA A 290 -25.39 1.43 3.09
N ASP A 291 -25.33 2.71 3.45
CA ASP A 291 -25.30 3.15 4.86
C ASP A 291 -26.74 3.23 5.41
N VAL A 292 -26.89 3.28 6.74
CA VAL A 292 -28.20 3.51 7.35
C VAL A 292 -28.65 4.95 7.06
N GLY A 293 -29.77 5.06 6.35
CA GLY A 293 -30.37 6.33 5.95
C GLY A 293 -30.76 7.19 7.15
N LYS A 294 -30.71 8.51 6.96
CA LYS A 294 -31.06 9.52 7.96
C LYS A 294 -32.07 10.46 7.33
N ALA A 295 -33.14 10.75 8.07
CA ALA A 295 -34.16 11.70 7.65
C ALA A 295 -33.55 13.10 7.49
N ASP A 296 -34.12 13.89 6.58
CA ASP A 296 -33.61 15.21 6.22
C ASP A 296 -32.13 15.14 5.80
N ALA A 297 -31.82 14.29 4.82
CA ALA A 297 -30.44 14.05 4.42
C ALA A 297 -29.81 15.35 3.89
N ARG A 298 -28.64 15.68 4.43
CA ARG A 298 -27.92 16.93 4.20
C ARG A 298 -26.73 16.75 3.26
N SER A 299 -26.44 17.79 2.48
CA SER A 299 -25.27 17.90 1.61
C SER A 299 -24.88 19.36 1.39
N THR A 300 -23.59 19.63 1.16
CA THR A 300 -23.18 20.97 0.68
C THR A 300 -23.50 21.20 -0.80
N VAL A 301 -23.90 20.15 -1.53
CA VAL A 301 -24.33 20.20 -2.93
C VAL A 301 -25.85 20.30 -2.98
N THR A 302 -26.36 21.43 -3.50
CA THR A 302 -27.80 21.76 -3.51
C THR A 302 -28.70 20.69 -4.11
N ALA A 303 -28.23 19.91 -5.09
CA ALA A 303 -29.03 18.86 -5.70
C ALA A 303 -29.41 17.73 -4.72
N PHE A 304 -28.58 17.51 -3.69
CA PHE A 304 -28.67 16.40 -2.74
C PHE A 304 -29.02 16.84 -1.30
N ASP A 305 -29.10 18.14 -1.04
CA ASP A 305 -29.42 18.69 0.28
C ASP A 305 -30.94 18.67 0.56
N HIS A 306 -31.31 18.41 1.80
CA HIS A 306 -32.70 18.25 2.24
C HIS A 306 -33.49 17.26 1.37
N ARG A 307 -32.94 16.05 1.19
CA ARG A 307 -33.54 14.97 0.40
C ARG A 307 -33.85 13.75 1.27
N ASP A 308 -35.06 13.24 1.15
CA ASP A 308 -35.47 11.95 1.73
C ASP A 308 -35.49 10.87 0.63
N ASP A 309 -34.32 10.57 0.07
CA ASP A 309 -34.14 9.53 -0.95
C ASP A 309 -33.12 8.49 -0.45
N GLU A 310 -33.60 7.27 -0.20
CA GLU A 310 -32.77 6.17 0.29
C GLU A 310 -31.65 5.79 -0.71
N SER A 311 -31.84 6.00 -2.00
CA SER A 311 -30.85 5.67 -3.02
C SER A 311 -29.57 6.51 -2.89
N LEU A 312 -29.66 7.70 -2.27
CA LEU A 312 -28.50 8.54 -2.00
C LEU A 312 -27.58 7.96 -0.91
N TRP A 313 -28.06 6.98 -0.14
CA TRP A 313 -27.27 6.29 0.88
C TRP A 313 -26.57 5.03 0.34
N HIS A 314 -26.78 4.68 -0.92
CA HIS A 314 -26.10 3.58 -1.58
C HIS A 314 -24.58 3.82 -1.64
N LYS A 315 -23.82 2.74 -1.50
CA LYS A 315 -22.36 2.73 -1.55
C LYS A 315 -21.83 1.35 -1.88
N ARG A 316 -20.52 1.24 -2.13
CA ARG A 316 -19.80 -0.04 -2.10
C ARG A 316 -18.83 -0.06 -0.94
N VAL A 317 -18.56 -1.23 -0.40
CA VAL A 317 -17.55 -1.42 0.66
C VAL A 317 -16.62 -2.54 0.26
N HIS A 318 -15.33 -2.28 0.35
CA HIS A 318 -14.28 -3.28 0.30
C HIS A 318 -13.54 -3.31 1.63
N CYS A 319 -12.93 -4.44 1.97
CA CYS A 319 -12.15 -4.59 3.18
C CYS A 319 -10.81 -5.24 2.85
N SER A 320 -9.75 -4.85 3.55
CA SER A 320 -8.43 -5.46 3.39
C SER A 320 -8.49 -6.96 3.67
N ALA A 321 -7.84 -7.75 2.82
CA ALA A 321 -7.58 -9.17 3.07
C ALA A 321 -6.31 -9.40 3.90
N ASP A 322 -5.51 -8.36 4.16
CA ASP A 322 -4.28 -8.43 4.97
C ASP A 322 -4.60 -8.43 6.47
N PRO A 323 -4.30 -9.52 7.20
CA PRO A 323 -4.53 -9.58 8.65
C PRO A 323 -3.66 -8.61 9.45
N GLY A 324 -2.51 -8.20 8.91
CA GLY A 324 -1.62 -7.25 9.58
C GLY A 324 -2.08 -5.80 9.46
N ARG A 325 -3.03 -5.49 8.58
CA ARG A 325 -3.63 -4.15 8.52
C ARG A 325 -5.11 -4.16 8.10
N PRO A 326 -6.03 -4.47 9.04
CA PRO A 326 -7.46 -4.32 8.80
C PRO A 326 -7.83 -2.91 8.34
N THR A 327 -8.54 -2.84 7.22
CA THR A 327 -8.93 -1.57 6.58
C THR A 327 -10.31 -1.73 5.96
N ASN A 328 -11.18 -0.73 6.11
CA ASN A 328 -12.42 -0.60 5.36
C ASN A 328 -12.26 0.49 4.30
N VAL A 329 -12.70 0.22 3.07
CA VAL A 329 -12.66 1.14 1.95
C VAL A 329 -14.09 1.36 1.47
N HIS A 330 -14.63 2.53 1.77
CA HIS A 330 -15.98 2.94 1.41
C HIS A 330 -15.95 3.72 0.10
N LEU A 331 -16.66 3.24 -0.92
CA LEU A 331 -16.83 3.94 -2.18
C LEU A 331 -18.18 4.63 -2.15
N ARG A 332 -18.18 5.96 -2.14
CA ARG A 332 -19.40 6.78 -2.05
C ARG A 332 -19.42 7.82 -3.16
N VAL A 333 -20.62 8.12 -3.65
CA VAL A 333 -20.82 9.04 -4.78
C VAL A 333 -20.61 10.47 -4.32
N GLU A 334 -19.92 11.27 -5.14
CA GLU A 334 -19.65 12.68 -4.88
C GLU A 334 -20.92 13.46 -4.54
N GLY A 335 -20.87 14.22 -3.44
CA GLY A 335 -21.97 15.06 -2.99
C GLY A 335 -23.11 14.30 -2.30
N HIS A 336 -23.15 12.96 -2.31
CA HIS A 336 -24.17 12.22 -1.58
C HIS A 336 -24.05 12.42 -0.06
N PRO A 337 -25.15 12.33 0.70
CA PRO A 337 -25.16 12.60 2.15
C PRO A 337 -24.18 11.73 2.94
N ASN A 338 -24.06 10.45 2.58
CA ASN A 338 -23.13 9.52 3.22
C ASN A 338 -21.65 9.85 2.91
N GLN A 339 -21.37 10.35 1.71
CA GLN A 339 -20.05 10.80 1.28
C GLN A 339 -19.62 12.05 2.06
N GLN A 340 -20.51 13.03 2.16
CA GLN A 340 -20.26 14.28 2.87
C GLN A 340 -20.10 14.05 4.38
N PHE A 341 -21.01 13.28 4.98
CA PHE A 341 -21.01 13.05 6.43
C PHE A 341 -19.75 12.35 6.91
N ALA A 342 -19.18 11.43 6.13
CA ALA A 342 -17.95 10.75 6.51
C ALA A 342 -16.75 11.70 6.66
N LEU A 343 -16.70 12.76 5.83
CA LEU A 343 -15.68 13.81 5.91
C LEU A 343 -15.98 14.78 7.06
N LEU A 344 -17.22 15.28 7.09
CA LEU A 344 -17.72 16.19 8.11
C LEU A 344 -17.51 15.63 9.52
N PHE A 345 -17.79 14.35 9.73
CA PHE A 345 -17.71 13.73 11.04
C PHE A 345 -16.30 13.79 11.64
N VAL A 346 -15.25 13.64 10.82
CA VAL A 346 -13.86 13.75 11.28
C VAL A 346 -13.54 15.17 11.70
N GLU A 347 -13.85 16.15 10.84
CA GLU A 347 -13.60 17.57 11.12
C GLU A 347 -14.40 18.06 12.33
N TRP A 348 -15.67 17.67 12.43
CA TRP A 348 -16.53 17.96 13.57
C TRP A 348 -15.95 17.39 14.87
N LEU A 349 -15.49 16.14 14.88
CA LEU A 349 -14.86 15.55 16.07
C LEU A 349 -13.56 16.27 16.45
N ARG A 350 -12.71 16.63 15.48
CA ARG A 350 -11.47 17.37 15.72
C ARG A 350 -11.74 18.74 16.33
N ALA A 351 -12.78 19.42 15.89
CA ALA A 351 -13.15 20.75 16.38
C ALA A 351 -13.89 20.71 17.74
N ASN A 352 -14.40 19.55 18.18
CA ASN A 352 -15.29 19.46 19.34
C ASN A 352 -14.84 18.36 20.35
N PRO A 353 -13.88 18.64 21.24
CA PRO A 353 -13.36 17.65 22.20
C PRO A 353 -14.42 17.03 23.13
N ALA A 354 -15.46 17.78 23.50
CA ALA A 354 -16.57 17.25 24.30
C ALA A 354 -17.34 16.13 23.55
N VAL A 355 -17.58 16.33 22.25
CA VAL A 355 -18.23 15.33 21.40
C VAL A 355 -17.34 14.09 21.22
N GLN A 356 -16.03 14.30 21.09
CA GLN A 356 -15.05 13.21 21.05
C GLN A 356 -15.13 12.35 22.32
N ALA A 357 -15.21 12.98 23.49
CA ALA A 357 -15.37 12.29 24.78
C ALA A 357 -16.70 11.51 24.86
N ASP A 358 -17.81 12.12 24.45
CA ASP A 358 -19.13 11.46 24.41
C ASP A 358 -19.13 10.23 23.50
N TYR A 359 -18.56 10.38 22.29
CA TYR A 359 -18.48 9.28 21.34
C TYR A 359 -17.56 8.16 21.85
N LEU A 360 -16.45 8.51 22.51
CA LEU A 360 -15.58 7.53 23.13
C LEU A 360 -16.27 6.77 24.28
N ALA A 361 -17.05 7.45 25.12
CA ALA A 361 -17.83 6.81 26.17
C ALA A 361 -18.84 5.79 25.61
N LEU A 362 -19.54 6.14 24.52
CA LEU A 362 -20.38 5.20 23.77
C LEU A 362 -19.56 4.00 23.28
N LYS A 363 -18.44 4.24 22.61
CA LYS A 363 -17.59 3.18 22.05
C LYS A 363 -17.15 2.19 23.12
N ARG A 364 -16.74 2.67 24.30
CA ARG A 364 -16.34 1.85 25.45
C ARG A 364 -17.51 1.02 26.00
N ARG A 365 -18.69 1.63 26.14
CA ARG A 365 -19.90 0.93 26.57
C ARG A 365 -20.28 -0.20 25.60
N VAL A 366 -20.28 0.07 24.30
CA VAL A 366 -20.61 -0.94 23.28
C VAL A 366 -19.55 -2.04 23.22
N ALA A 367 -18.26 -1.69 23.27
CA ALA A 367 -17.18 -2.68 23.30
C ALA A 367 -17.25 -3.57 24.56
N GLY A 368 -17.59 -2.99 25.72
CA GLY A 368 -17.77 -3.70 26.98
C GLY A 368 -18.92 -4.72 26.98
N ALA A 369 -19.89 -4.57 26.06
CA ALA A 369 -20.93 -5.57 25.82
C ALA A 369 -20.45 -6.77 24.96
N ALA A 370 -19.16 -6.80 24.59
CA ALA A 370 -18.50 -7.86 23.84
C ALA A 370 -19.26 -8.32 22.58
N PRO A 371 -19.54 -7.41 21.63
CA PRO A 371 -20.24 -7.77 20.41
C PRO A 371 -19.44 -8.82 19.63
N PRO A 372 -20.12 -9.81 19.03
CA PRO A 372 -19.45 -10.96 18.40
C PRO A 372 -18.69 -10.59 17.13
N THR A 373 -19.03 -9.46 16.49
CA THR A 373 -18.43 -9.00 15.23
C THR A 373 -18.26 -7.49 15.20
N THR A 374 -17.42 -7.01 14.30
CA THR A 374 -17.27 -5.57 14.01
C THR A 374 -18.53 -4.95 13.42
N GLY A 375 -19.37 -5.75 12.73
CA GLY A 375 -20.68 -5.36 12.22
C GLY A 375 -21.70 -5.15 13.36
N ALA A 376 -21.82 -6.12 14.27
CA ALA A 376 -22.67 -5.99 15.46
C ALA A 376 -22.25 -4.80 16.33
N TYR A 377 -20.95 -4.54 16.44
CA TYR A 377 -20.42 -3.34 17.09
C TYR A 377 -20.84 -2.05 16.37
N ALA A 378 -20.91 -2.03 15.04
CA ALA A 378 -21.34 -0.87 14.27
C ALA A 378 -22.84 -0.61 14.47
N GLU A 379 -23.68 -1.63 14.35
CA GLU A 379 -25.13 -1.56 14.55
C GLU A 379 -25.50 -1.04 15.95
N ALA A 380 -24.83 -1.53 16.99
CA ALA A 380 -25.08 -1.10 18.36
C ALA A 380 -24.77 0.39 18.63
N LYS A 381 -24.02 1.06 17.74
CA LYS A 381 -23.76 2.51 17.83
C LYS A 381 -24.72 3.34 17.00
N GLU A 382 -25.45 2.75 16.07
CA GLU A 382 -26.29 3.49 15.11
C GLU A 382 -27.31 4.44 15.77
N PRO A 383 -27.96 4.11 16.91
CA PRO A 383 -28.88 5.03 17.56
C PRO A 383 -28.24 6.38 17.95
N TRP A 384 -26.95 6.39 18.30
CA TRP A 384 -26.23 7.62 18.63
C TRP A 384 -25.94 8.47 17.38
N PHE A 385 -25.74 7.81 16.22
CA PHE A 385 -25.46 8.51 14.96
C PHE A 385 -26.65 9.31 14.42
N LEU A 386 -27.88 9.01 14.84
CA LEU A 386 -29.06 9.81 14.48
C LEU A 386 -28.96 11.24 15.04
N ASP A 387 -28.62 11.38 16.33
CA ASP A 387 -28.41 12.69 16.98
C ASP A 387 -27.10 13.34 16.51
N ALA A 388 -26.03 12.55 16.41
CA ALA A 388 -24.72 13.05 16.00
C ALA A 388 -24.73 13.63 14.57
N TYR A 389 -25.49 13.01 13.66
CA TYR A 389 -25.63 13.51 12.29
C TYR A 389 -26.21 14.93 12.27
N ARG A 390 -27.33 15.15 12.97
CA ARG A 390 -27.97 16.46 13.07
C ARG A 390 -27.02 17.50 13.66
N ARG A 391 -26.37 17.19 14.80
CA ARG A 391 -25.44 18.11 15.47
C ARG A 391 -24.20 18.44 14.63
N ALA A 392 -23.68 17.47 13.88
CA ALA A 392 -22.56 17.71 12.96
C ALA A 392 -22.95 18.67 11.84
N TRP A 393 -24.15 18.53 11.27
CA TRP A 393 -24.66 19.45 10.24
C TRP A 393 -25.03 20.83 10.78
N GLU A 394 -25.60 20.92 11.99
CA GLU A 394 -25.78 22.22 12.69
C GLU A 394 -24.44 22.95 12.87
N TRP A 395 -23.39 22.23 13.24
CA TRP A 395 -22.03 22.78 13.30
C TRP A 395 -21.52 23.20 11.92
N ALA A 396 -21.74 22.38 10.89
CA ALA A 396 -21.33 22.69 9.52
C ALA A 396 -22.00 23.97 8.99
N ASP A 397 -23.30 24.13 9.22
CA ASP A 397 -24.08 25.31 8.85
C ASP A 397 -23.56 26.56 9.59
N THR A 398 -23.27 26.43 10.88
CA THR A 398 -22.78 27.53 11.73
C THR A 398 -21.37 27.99 11.34
N THR A 399 -20.50 27.05 10.96
CA THR A 399 -19.10 27.33 10.65
C THR A 399 -18.84 27.59 9.17
N GLY A 400 -19.84 27.34 8.31
CA GLY A 400 -19.65 27.40 6.86
C GLY A 400 -18.76 26.27 6.32
N TRP A 401 -18.74 25.11 6.99
CA TRP A 401 -17.90 23.96 6.61
C TRP A 401 -18.12 23.56 5.15
N ARG A 402 -17.01 23.21 4.48
CA ARG A 402 -16.99 22.61 3.13
C ARG A 402 -15.96 21.46 3.12
N PRO A 403 -16.23 20.37 2.40
CA PRO A 403 -15.43 19.13 2.38
C PRO A 403 -14.09 19.23 1.65
#